data_AF-A0A2G8LE46-F1
#
_entry.id   AF-A0A2G8LE46-F1
#
_cell.length_a   1.000
_cell.length_b   1.000
_cell.length_c   1.000
_cell.angle_alpha   90.00
_cell.angle_beta   90.00
_cell.angle_gamma   90.00
#
_symmetry.space_group_name_H-M   'P 1'
#
loop_
_entity.id
_entity.type
_entity.pdbx_description
1 polymer ?
#
loop_
_entity_poly.entity_id
_entity_poly.type
_entity_poly.pdbx_seq_one_letter_code
_entity_poly.pdbx_strand_id
1 'polypeptide(L)'
;MAASSTTGLEVLLENMPDPDVGRESLWIPFMKDKLHCDEKTLLIGHSTGAVAAMRYAENNKVFGIVLVAPCVTDGGDETERLSGYFSRPWEWEKIISNAELRIAFGSSDDPLLSWSEIEEVMDKLKTDSYKYTDRGHFSGDSTFKEIVDALTVALKK
;
A
#
# COMPACT_ATOMS: atom_id res chain seq x y z
N MET A 1 -1.21 -22.70 -2.35
CA MET A 1 -2.26 -22.54 -1.32
C MET A 1 -1.65 -22.67 0.06
N ALA A 2 -1.47 -21.56 0.77
CA ALA A 2 -1.24 -21.58 2.20
C ALA A 2 -1.78 -20.26 2.77
N ALA A 3 -2.99 -20.31 3.34
CA ALA A 3 -3.52 -19.24 4.17
C ALA A 3 -3.73 -19.83 5.57
N SER A 4 -2.89 -19.42 6.52
CA SER A 4 -3.04 -19.71 7.94
C SER A 4 -3.91 -18.60 8.54
N SER A 5 -5.22 -18.82 8.69
CA SER A 5 -6.14 -17.78 9.18
C SER A 5 -6.36 -17.87 10.70
N THR A 6 -5.75 -16.97 11.45
CA THR A 6 -6.17 -16.63 12.82
C THR A 6 -7.30 -15.58 12.85
N THR A 7 -7.65 -15.00 11.69
CA THR A 7 -8.65 -13.91 11.55
C THR A 7 -9.88 -14.25 10.70
N GLY A 8 -9.95 -15.46 10.11
CA GLY A 8 -11.04 -15.83 9.19
C GLY A 8 -11.03 -15.09 7.84
N LEU A 9 -9.96 -14.34 7.54
CA LEU A 9 -9.77 -13.64 6.27
C LEU A 9 -9.17 -14.57 5.22
N GLU A 10 -9.67 -14.47 3.99
CA GLU A 10 -9.00 -15.01 2.81
C GLU A 10 -7.83 -14.11 2.42
N VAL A 11 -6.67 -14.74 2.13
CA VAL A 11 -5.47 -14.03 1.70
C VAL A 11 -5.14 -14.47 0.28
N LEU A 12 -5.21 -13.53 -0.65
CA LEU A 12 -4.77 -13.70 -2.03
C LEU A 12 -3.42 -13.00 -2.22
N LEU A 13 -2.40 -13.76 -2.63
CA LEU A 13 -1.07 -13.25 -2.94
C LEU A 13 -0.64 -13.85 -4.28
N GLU A 14 -0.53 -12.99 -5.28
CA GLU A 14 -0.19 -13.37 -6.65
C GLU A 14 0.97 -12.51 -7.16
N ASN A 15 1.74 -13.05 -8.10
CA ASN A 15 2.76 -12.27 -8.78
C ASN A 15 2.09 -11.23 -9.71
N MET A 16 2.51 -9.98 -9.58
CA MET A 16 2.04 -8.90 -10.44
C MET A 16 2.64 -9.04 -11.85
N PRO A 17 1.92 -8.64 -12.91
CA PRO A 17 2.52 -8.52 -14.24
C PRO A 17 3.59 -7.42 -14.24
N ASP A 18 4.61 -7.50 -15.10
CA ASP A 18 5.66 -6.46 -15.18
C ASP A 18 6.28 -6.11 -13.80
N PRO A 19 6.80 -7.10 -13.05
CA PRO A 19 7.24 -6.90 -11.67
C PRO A 19 8.48 -6.00 -11.56
N ASP A 20 9.24 -5.84 -12.65
CA ASP A 20 10.47 -5.04 -12.65
C ASP A 20 10.18 -3.52 -12.69
N VAL A 21 9.13 -3.09 -13.40
CA VAL A 21 8.79 -1.65 -13.54
C VAL A 21 7.51 -1.29 -12.79
N GLY A 22 6.61 -2.26 -12.58
CA GLY A 22 5.42 -2.05 -11.78
C GLY A 22 4.38 -1.15 -12.42
N ARG A 23 4.27 -1.11 -13.76
CA ARG A 23 3.49 -0.08 -14.47
C ARG A 23 2.03 -0.03 -14.04
N GLU A 24 1.57 1.19 -13.74
CA GLU A 24 0.18 1.48 -13.39
C GLU A 24 -0.80 0.93 -14.43
N SER A 25 -0.48 1.11 -15.71
CA SER A 25 -1.32 0.66 -16.83
C SER A 25 -1.52 -0.86 -16.89
N LEU A 26 -0.72 -1.63 -16.14
CA LEU A 26 -0.81 -3.09 -16.06
C LEU A 26 -1.31 -3.54 -14.68
N TRP A 27 -0.80 -2.92 -13.61
CA TRP A 27 -1.12 -3.31 -12.23
C TRP A 27 -2.56 -2.96 -11.85
N ILE A 28 -3.03 -1.74 -12.16
CA ILE A 28 -4.40 -1.32 -11.80
C ILE A 28 -5.46 -2.20 -12.47
N PRO A 29 -5.38 -2.50 -13.79
CA PRO A 29 -6.27 -3.48 -14.41
C PRO A 29 -6.13 -4.88 -13.83
N PHE A 30 -4.92 -5.34 -13.50
CA PHE A 30 -4.72 -6.67 -12.91
C PHE A 30 -5.38 -6.79 -11.53
N MET A 31 -5.23 -5.78 -10.67
CA MET A 31 -5.91 -5.72 -9.37
C MET A 31 -7.43 -5.81 -9.55
N LYS A 32 -7.99 -5.09 -10.52
CA LYS A 32 -9.43 -5.07 -10.79
C LYS A 32 -9.95 -6.39 -11.39
N ASP A 33 -9.32 -6.85 -12.46
CA ASP A 33 -9.88 -7.86 -13.35
C ASP A 33 -9.42 -9.28 -13.00
N LYS A 34 -8.27 -9.41 -12.33
CA LYS A 34 -7.68 -10.71 -11.96
C LYS A 34 -7.73 -10.98 -10.46
N LEU A 35 -7.42 -9.97 -9.65
CA LEU A 35 -7.51 -10.09 -8.19
C LEU A 35 -8.91 -9.75 -7.66
N HIS A 36 -9.80 -9.23 -8.52
CA HIS A 36 -11.18 -8.90 -8.18
C HIS A 36 -11.30 -7.95 -6.99
N CYS A 37 -10.36 -7.02 -6.85
CA CYS A 37 -10.36 -6.07 -5.74
C CYS A 37 -11.61 -5.18 -5.77
N ASP A 38 -12.40 -5.24 -4.70
CA ASP A 38 -13.69 -4.55 -4.57
C ASP A 38 -13.87 -3.91 -3.18
N GLU A 39 -15.08 -3.42 -2.88
CA GLU A 39 -15.42 -2.75 -1.62
C GLU A 39 -15.32 -3.64 -0.37
N LYS A 40 -15.14 -4.96 -0.53
CA LYS A 40 -14.92 -5.91 0.58
C LYS A 40 -13.46 -6.32 0.71
N THR A 41 -12.60 -5.79 -0.15
CA THR A 41 -11.19 -6.14 -0.23
C THR A 41 -10.35 -5.18 0.60
N LEU A 42 -9.47 -5.73 1.43
CA LEU A 42 -8.39 -4.99 2.08
C LEU A 42 -7.13 -5.10 1.22
N LEU A 43 -6.64 -3.98 0.69
CA LEU A 43 -5.40 -3.95 -0.09
C LEU A 43 -4.20 -3.78 0.85
N ILE A 44 -3.25 -4.72 0.81
CA ILE A 44 -1.97 -4.59 1.54
C ILE A 44 -0.87 -4.39 0.49
N GLY A 45 -0.33 -3.18 0.43
CA GLY A 45 0.70 -2.80 -0.54
C GLY A 45 2.02 -2.47 0.14
N HIS A 46 3.13 -2.97 -0.40
CA HIS A 46 4.49 -2.61 0.02
C HIS A 46 5.19 -1.84 -1.11
N SER A 47 5.83 -0.72 -0.77
CA SER A 47 6.58 0.11 -1.71
C SER A 47 5.74 0.49 -2.94
N THR A 48 6.14 0.12 -4.16
CA THR A 48 5.34 0.28 -5.39
C THR A 48 3.91 -0.29 -5.26
N GLY A 49 3.72 -1.37 -4.50
CA GLY A 49 2.39 -1.90 -4.19
C GLY A 49 1.54 -0.99 -3.30
N ALA A 50 2.16 -0.23 -2.40
CA ALA A 50 1.46 0.79 -1.60
C ALA A 50 1.01 1.95 -2.50
N VAL A 51 1.87 2.38 -3.43
CA VAL A 51 1.57 3.39 -4.46
C VAL A 51 0.42 2.93 -5.36
N ALA A 52 0.46 1.68 -5.82
CA ALA A 52 -0.62 1.08 -6.62
C ALA A 52 -1.95 1.02 -5.84
N ALA A 53 -1.93 0.64 -4.56
CA ALA A 53 -3.13 0.63 -3.71
C ALA A 53 -3.74 2.03 -3.56
N MET A 54 -2.92 3.06 -3.37
CA MET A 54 -3.37 4.45 -3.32
C MET A 54 -4.02 4.88 -4.65
N ARG A 55 -3.38 4.61 -5.79
CA ARG A 55 -3.95 4.95 -7.11
C ARG A 55 -5.21 4.15 -7.44
N TYR A 56 -5.27 2.89 -7.04
CA TYR A 56 -6.47 2.07 -7.18
C TYR A 56 -7.66 2.71 -6.46
N ALA A 57 -7.43 3.17 -5.23
CA ALA A 57 -8.43 3.78 -4.37
C ALA A 57 -8.88 5.19 -4.82
N GLU A 58 -8.18 5.85 -5.76
CA GLU A 58 -8.68 7.11 -6.35
C GLU A 58 -10.01 6.90 -7.11
N ASN A 59 -10.18 5.72 -7.73
CA ASN A 59 -11.31 5.46 -8.65
C ASN A 59 -12.13 4.22 -8.29
N ASN A 60 -11.75 3.46 -7.27
CA ASN A 60 -12.43 2.22 -6.89
C ASN A 60 -12.58 2.18 -5.36
N LYS A 61 -13.78 1.88 -4.89
CA LYS A 61 -14.05 1.67 -3.46
C LYS A 61 -13.43 0.35 -3.01
N VAL A 62 -12.77 0.37 -1.86
CA VAL A 62 -12.18 -0.79 -1.19
C VAL A 62 -12.57 -0.77 0.28
N PHE A 63 -12.49 -1.91 0.97
CA PHE A 63 -12.72 -1.94 2.42
C PHE A 63 -11.67 -1.08 3.14
N GLY A 64 -10.43 -1.20 2.70
CA GLY A 64 -9.34 -0.37 3.19
C GLY A 64 -8.02 -0.61 2.49
N ILE A 65 -7.04 0.18 2.88
CA ILE A 65 -5.66 0.11 2.43
C ILE A 65 -4.71 0.01 3.63
N VAL A 66 -3.74 -0.88 3.52
CA VAL A 66 -2.58 -0.99 4.41
C VAL A 66 -1.34 -0.71 3.59
N LEU A 67 -0.64 0.36 3.93
CA LEU A 67 0.45 0.92 3.15
C LEU A 67 1.77 0.70 3.90
N VAL A 68 2.68 -0.09 3.34
CA VAL A 68 4.02 -0.31 3.91
C VAL A 68 5.04 0.42 3.05
N ALA A 69 5.80 1.34 3.65
CA ALA A 69 6.75 2.21 2.96
C ALA A 69 6.14 2.94 1.73
N PRO A 70 5.04 3.71 1.90
CA PRO A 70 4.47 4.47 0.79
C PRO A 70 5.28 5.74 0.49
N CYS A 71 5.19 6.24 -0.74
CA CYS A 71 5.80 7.50 -1.16
C CYS A 71 4.85 8.32 -2.04
N VAL A 72 5.20 9.59 -2.30
CA VAL A 72 4.40 10.51 -3.11
C VAL A 72 5.08 10.96 -4.40
N THR A 73 6.40 10.71 -4.55
CA THR A 73 7.16 11.04 -5.76
C THR A 73 7.94 9.82 -6.27
N ASP A 74 8.52 9.94 -7.48
CA ASP A 74 9.44 8.95 -8.03
C ASP A 74 10.84 8.99 -7.37
N GLY A 75 11.10 9.90 -6.43
CA GLY A 75 12.39 10.03 -5.76
C GLY A 75 13.55 10.40 -6.69
N GLY A 76 13.27 10.79 -7.95
CA GLY A 76 14.26 10.92 -9.01
C GLY A 76 14.74 9.60 -9.60
N ASP A 77 14.11 8.46 -9.25
CA ASP A 77 14.39 7.16 -9.84
C ASP A 77 13.69 7.00 -11.20
N GLU A 78 14.45 6.54 -12.19
CA GLU A 78 13.93 6.39 -13.55
C GLU A 78 12.89 5.27 -13.67
N THR A 79 13.05 4.17 -12.94
CA THR A 79 12.12 3.03 -12.95
C THR A 79 10.80 3.45 -12.33
N GLU A 80 10.83 4.11 -11.17
CA GLU A 80 9.65 4.67 -10.52
C GLU A 80 8.95 5.70 -11.41
N ARG A 81 9.68 6.56 -12.11
CA ARG A 81 9.09 7.48 -13.08
C ARG A 81 8.41 6.75 -14.25
N LEU A 82 9.01 5.66 -14.75
CA LEU A 82 8.47 4.84 -15.84
C LEU A 82 7.24 4.01 -15.42
N SER A 83 7.03 3.79 -14.13
CA SER A 83 5.83 3.12 -13.61
C SER A 83 4.54 3.89 -13.96
N GLY A 84 4.63 5.22 -14.09
CA GLY A 84 3.53 6.11 -14.42
C GLY A 84 2.75 6.67 -13.22
N TYR A 85 2.99 6.18 -12.00
CA TYR A 85 2.22 6.55 -10.81
C TYR A 85 2.38 8.01 -10.37
N PHE A 86 3.48 8.67 -10.71
CA PHE A 86 3.83 10.01 -10.19
C PHE A 86 3.61 11.13 -11.22
N SER A 87 3.01 10.80 -12.37
CA SER A 87 2.81 11.72 -13.50
C SER A 87 1.71 12.78 -13.32
N ARG A 88 0.94 12.70 -12.24
CA ARG A 88 -0.15 13.64 -11.91
C ARG A 88 -0.33 13.78 -10.39
N PRO A 89 -0.98 14.86 -9.91
CA PRO A 89 -1.27 15.02 -8.49
C PRO A 89 -2.06 13.85 -7.90
N TRP A 90 -1.92 13.66 -6.58
CA TRP A 90 -2.68 12.67 -5.82
C TRP A 90 -4.06 13.20 -5.47
N GLU A 91 -5.09 12.38 -5.70
CA GLU A 91 -6.48 12.72 -5.38
C GLU A 91 -6.86 12.26 -3.96
N TRP A 92 -6.19 12.83 -2.96
CA TRP A 92 -6.28 12.44 -1.54
C TRP A 92 -7.72 12.27 -1.03
N GLU A 93 -8.60 13.23 -1.33
CA GLU A 93 -10.00 13.18 -0.88
C GLU A 93 -10.78 12.02 -1.49
N LYS A 94 -10.47 11.62 -2.73
CA LYS A 94 -11.07 10.44 -3.34
C LYS A 94 -10.59 9.17 -2.64
N ILE A 95 -9.29 9.05 -2.40
CA ILE A 95 -8.70 7.91 -1.67
C ILE A 95 -9.36 7.78 -0.29
N ILE A 96 -9.48 8.88 0.46
CA ILE A 96 -10.15 8.89 1.77
C ILE A 96 -11.61 8.43 1.65
N SER A 97 -12.35 8.93 0.67
CA SER A 97 -13.77 8.58 0.49
C SER A 97 -13.99 7.12 0.05
N ASN A 98 -13.01 6.52 -0.60
CA ASN A 98 -13.10 5.18 -1.17
C ASN A 98 -12.49 4.08 -0.30
N ALA A 99 -11.71 4.42 0.73
CA ALA A 99 -11.08 3.48 1.64
C ALA A 99 -11.34 3.91 3.09
N GLU A 100 -12.24 3.23 3.79
CA GLU A 100 -12.61 3.60 5.17
C GLU A 100 -11.47 3.29 6.15
N LEU A 101 -10.93 2.08 6.07
CA LEU A 101 -9.76 1.68 6.85
C LEU A 101 -8.48 2.10 6.12
N ARG A 102 -7.64 2.88 6.77
CA ARG A 102 -6.36 3.35 6.22
C ARG A 102 -5.28 3.21 7.28
N ILE A 103 -4.34 2.30 7.06
CA ILE A 103 -3.20 2.03 7.96
C ILE A 103 -1.92 2.28 7.18
N ALA A 104 -0.92 2.86 7.82
CA ALA A 104 0.39 3.06 7.21
C ALA A 104 1.53 2.65 8.14
N PHE A 105 2.55 2.02 7.58
CA PHE A 105 3.79 1.63 8.23
C PHE A 105 4.95 2.32 7.51
N GLY A 106 5.83 2.96 8.27
CA GLY A 106 6.98 3.69 7.72
C GLY A 106 8.15 3.69 8.67
N SER A 107 9.37 3.72 8.13
CA SER A 107 10.60 3.76 8.92
C SER A 107 11.44 4.97 8.54
N SER A 108 11.98 5.69 9.52
CA SER A 108 12.82 6.87 9.26
C SER A 108 14.22 6.54 8.76
N ASP A 109 14.64 5.28 8.88
CA ASP A 109 15.92 4.74 8.37
C ASP A 109 15.76 4.03 7.02
N ASP A 110 14.63 4.24 6.32
CA ASP A 110 14.44 3.72 4.96
C ASP A 110 15.55 4.25 4.03
N PRO A 111 16.36 3.37 3.42
CA PRO A 111 17.47 3.80 2.57
C PRO A 111 17.02 4.23 1.17
N LEU A 112 15.76 3.94 0.79
CA LEU A 112 15.21 4.21 -0.54
C LEU A 112 14.31 5.44 -0.54
N LEU A 113 13.55 5.65 0.53
CA LEU A 113 12.54 6.69 0.63
C LEU A 113 12.87 7.72 1.71
N SER A 114 12.52 8.98 1.46
CA SER A 114 12.64 10.01 2.48
C SER A 114 11.51 9.90 3.50
N TRP A 115 11.83 10.12 4.79
CA TRP A 115 10.81 10.16 5.85
C TRP A 115 9.67 11.14 5.55
N SER A 116 9.99 12.29 4.94
CA SER A 116 9.00 13.32 4.59
C SER A 116 7.93 12.82 3.63
N GLU A 117 8.25 11.94 2.69
CA GLU A 117 7.26 11.41 1.74
C GLU A 117 6.32 10.42 2.42
N ILE A 118 6.87 9.54 3.26
CA ILE A 118 6.11 8.60 4.08
C ILE A 118 5.15 9.37 5.00
N GLU A 119 5.67 10.39 5.69
CA GLU A 119 4.87 11.23 6.60
C GLU A 119 3.80 12.03 5.85
N GLU A 120 4.08 12.52 4.64
CA GLU A 120 3.07 13.17 3.82
C GLU A 120 1.89 12.23 3.51
N VAL A 121 2.16 10.97 3.13
CA VAL A 121 1.09 9.97 2.91
C VAL A 121 0.27 9.78 4.19
N MET A 122 0.94 9.61 5.33
CA MET A 122 0.28 9.40 6.62
C MET A 122 -0.65 10.56 6.98
N ASP A 123 -0.17 11.78 6.82
CA ASP A 123 -0.90 13.00 7.16
C ASP A 123 -2.04 13.27 6.17
N LYS A 124 -1.78 13.17 4.86
CA LYS A 124 -2.78 13.43 3.82
C LYS A 124 -3.90 12.42 3.85
N LEU A 125 -3.60 11.14 4.09
CA LEU A 125 -4.60 10.08 4.16
C LEU A 125 -5.18 9.89 5.56
N LYS A 126 -4.67 10.58 6.59
CA LYS A 126 -5.14 10.44 7.98
C LYS A 126 -5.14 8.97 8.41
N THR A 127 -4.01 8.30 8.22
CA THR A 127 -3.86 6.86 8.50
C THR A 127 -3.68 6.59 9.99
N ASP A 128 -4.17 5.45 10.46
CA ASP A 128 -3.68 4.84 11.69
C ASP A 128 -2.20 4.44 11.43
N SER A 129 -1.27 5.22 11.98
CA SER A 129 0.13 5.22 11.53
C SER A 129 1.08 4.55 12.51
N TYR A 130 1.98 3.72 12.00
CA TYR A 130 3.00 2.98 12.73
C TYR A 130 4.38 3.44 12.23
N LYS A 131 5.07 4.20 13.07
CA LYS A 131 6.34 4.87 12.76
C LYS A 131 7.50 4.12 13.42
N TYR A 132 8.50 3.74 12.64
CA TYR A 132 9.70 3.02 13.07
C TYR A 132 10.96 3.84 12.79
N THR A 133 12.08 3.44 13.38
CA THR A 133 13.39 4.07 13.16
C THR A 133 14.48 3.04 12.82
N ASP A 134 14.09 1.77 12.63
CA ASP A 134 14.99 0.61 12.61
C ASP A 134 14.49 -0.53 11.70
N ARG A 135 13.57 -0.25 10.78
CA ARG A 135 12.97 -1.26 9.88
C ARG A 135 13.37 -1.08 8.41
N GLY A 136 14.16 -0.07 8.08
CA GLY A 136 14.58 0.24 6.72
C GLY A 136 13.38 0.26 5.75
N HIS A 137 13.54 -0.38 4.60
CA HIS A 137 12.48 -0.54 3.59
C HIS A 137 11.58 -1.78 3.81
N PHE A 138 11.54 -2.33 5.04
CA PHE A 138 10.73 -3.52 5.40
C PHE A 138 11.03 -4.77 4.54
N SER A 139 12.26 -4.89 4.01
CA SER A 139 12.64 -5.97 3.09
C SER A 139 13.50 -7.08 3.72
N GLY A 140 13.91 -6.90 4.99
CA GLY A 140 14.83 -7.82 5.67
C GLY A 140 14.16 -8.98 6.42
N ASP A 141 12.90 -8.80 6.83
CA ASP A 141 12.20 -9.77 7.68
C ASP A 141 11.29 -10.68 6.84
N SER A 142 11.39 -11.99 7.05
CA SER A 142 10.48 -12.97 6.43
C SER A 142 9.05 -12.93 6.99
N THR A 143 8.84 -12.21 8.09
CA THR A 143 7.55 -12.08 8.77
C THR A 143 7.32 -10.64 9.22
N PHE A 144 6.10 -10.15 9.03
CA PHE A 144 5.70 -8.82 9.47
C PHE A 144 4.38 -8.91 10.25
N LYS A 145 4.50 -9.31 11.52
CA LYS A 145 3.34 -9.63 12.38
C LYS A 145 2.54 -8.38 12.75
N GLU A 146 3.19 -7.23 12.77
CA GLU A 146 2.63 -5.94 13.13
C GLU A 146 1.46 -5.54 12.22
N ILE A 147 1.45 -5.97 10.95
CA ILE A 147 0.28 -5.84 10.07
C ILE A 147 -0.92 -6.58 10.65
N VAL A 148 -0.76 -7.84 11.06
CA VAL A 148 -1.85 -8.66 11.62
C VAL A 148 -2.33 -8.09 12.94
N ASP A 149 -1.42 -7.58 13.77
CA ASP A 149 -1.76 -6.97 15.05
C ASP A 149 -2.55 -5.67 14.87
N ALA A 150 -2.13 -4.81 13.93
CA ALA A 150 -2.85 -3.59 13.56
C ALA A 150 -4.26 -3.89 13.05
N LEU A 151 -4.39 -4.89 12.15
CA LEU A 151 -5.70 -5.31 11.62
C LEU A 151 -6.61 -5.89 12.71
N THR A 152 -6.05 -6.67 13.65
CA THR A 152 -6.82 -7.22 14.76
C THR A 152 -7.39 -6.14 15.66
N VAL A 153 -6.67 -5.03 15.84
CA VAL A 153 -7.18 -3.86 16.58
C VAL A 153 -8.21 -3.11 15.77
N ALA A 154 -7.94 -2.86 14.48
CA ALA A 154 -8.82 -2.07 13.61
C ALA A 154 -10.18 -2.75 13.37
N LEU A 155 -10.20 -4.06 13.15
CA LEU A 155 -11.42 -4.82 12.84
C LEU A 155 -12.31 -5.15 14.05
N LYS A 156 -11.87 -4.79 15.27
CA LYS A 156 -12.67 -4.93 16.50
C LYS A 156 -13.40 -3.65 16.90
N LYS A 157 -13.11 -2.53 16.25
CA LYS A 157 -13.81 -1.26 16.44
C LYS A 157 -15.17 -1.31 15.74
#